data_AF-A0A533U6B2-F1
#
_entry.id   AF-A0A533U6B2-F1
#
_cell.length_a   1.000
_cell.length_b   1.000
_cell.length_c   1.000
_cell.angle_alpha   90.00
_cell.angle_beta   90.00
_cell.angle_gamma   90.00
#
_symmetry.space_group_name_H-M   'P 1'
#
loop_
_entity.id
_entity.type
_entity.pdbx_description
1 polymer ?
#
loop_
_entity_poly.entity_id
_entity_poly.type
_entity_poly.pdbx_seq_one_letter_code
_entity_poly.pdbx_strand_id
1 'polypeptide(L)'
;MKIAIVGASQEKWNRMEEVQVRHYIRNILDYTDPPILVSGGSPKGGVDIWAEETADIMYLVKLIFKPEVEQWEDKVTDNDGLEFHGKVEDPVEQQLFIRKGFKSRNIQIAEACDILYCFSPGSKTLPQYGVKNARLEEVWNGGIWTANYAEKLGKKVVRIVVKGKFE
;
A
#
# COMPACT_ATOMS: atom_id res chain seq x y z
N MET A 1 -16.92 2.61 -5.40
CA MET A 1 -15.87 1.57 -5.32
C MET A 1 -14.68 2.13 -4.53
N LYS A 2 -14.01 1.31 -3.71
CA LYS A 2 -12.82 1.70 -2.94
C LYS A 2 -11.55 1.17 -3.61
N ILE A 3 -10.67 2.07 -4.03
CA ILE A 3 -9.39 1.74 -4.69
C ILE A 3 -8.26 1.96 -3.70
N ALA A 4 -7.55 0.90 -3.32
CA ALA A 4 -6.29 1.04 -2.59
C ALA A 4 -5.13 1.30 -3.54
N ILE A 5 -4.30 2.29 -3.22
CA ILE A 5 -3.02 2.54 -3.90
C ILE A 5 -1.91 2.51 -2.84
N VAL A 6 -0.98 1.57 -3.03
CA VAL A 6 0.17 1.33 -2.15
C VAL A 6 1.44 1.17 -2.98
N GLY A 7 2.61 1.37 -2.37
CA GLY A 7 3.85 1.02 -3.03
C GLY A 7 5.11 1.37 -2.27
N ALA A 8 6.21 1.45 -3.02
CA ALA A 8 7.51 1.83 -2.47
C ALA A 8 7.55 3.29 -2.00
N SER A 9 8.32 3.52 -0.94
CA SER A 9 8.67 4.83 -0.40
C SER A 9 9.55 5.64 -1.36
N GLN A 10 9.55 6.96 -1.21
CA GLN A 10 10.09 7.91 -2.19
C GLN A 10 11.57 7.65 -2.54
N GLU A 11 12.39 7.26 -1.57
CA GLU A 11 13.83 7.02 -1.75
C GLU A 11 14.17 5.90 -2.73
N LYS A 12 13.18 5.07 -3.10
CA LYS A 12 13.35 3.97 -4.05
C LYS A 12 13.08 4.37 -5.51
N TRP A 13 12.69 5.61 -5.75
CA TRP A 13 12.27 6.09 -7.05
C TRP A 13 13.20 7.20 -7.54
N ASN A 14 13.55 7.16 -8.83
CA ASN A 14 14.10 8.34 -9.47
C ASN A 14 12.98 9.27 -9.98
N ARG A 15 13.34 10.51 -10.32
CA ARG A 15 12.38 11.54 -10.76
C ARG A 15 11.54 11.11 -11.97
N MET A 16 12.12 10.39 -12.93
CA MET A 16 11.41 9.95 -14.12
C MET A 16 10.42 8.83 -13.82
N GLU A 17 10.72 7.96 -12.86
CA GLU A 17 9.79 6.94 -12.38
C GLU A 17 8.65 7.57 -11.58
N GLU A 18 8.93 8.52 -10.69
CA GLU A 18 7.89 9.26 -9.96
C GLU A 18 6.87 9.90 -10.91
N VAL A 19 7.33 10.59 -11.96
CA VAL A 19 6.44 11.20 -12.95
C VAL A 19 5.55 10.16 -13.62
N GLN A 20 6.11 8.99 -13.97
CA GLN A 20 5.35 7.89 -14.56
C GLN A 20 4.33 7.31 -13.57
N VAL A 21 4.72 7.09 -12.30
CA VAL A 21 3.83 6.59 -11.25
C VAL A 21 2.65 7.55 -11.05
N ARG A 22 2.92 8.85 -10.92
CA ARG A 22 1.86 9.87 -10.79
C ARG A 22 0.91 9.87 -11.98
N HIS A 23 1.43 9.70 -13.20
CA HIS A 23 0.59 9.58 -14.40
C HIS A 23 -0.30 8.33 -14.35
N TYR A 24 0.24 7.17 -13.95
CA TYR A 24 -0.56 5.96 -13.77
C TYR A 24 -1.63 6.11 -12.70
N ILE A 25 -1.29 6.69 -11.54
CA ILE A 25 -2.26 6.90 -10.46
C ILE A 25 -3.41 7.78 -10.93
N ARG A 26 -3.12 8.90 -11.60
CA ARG A 26 -4.15 9.78 -12.16
C ARG A 26 -5.07 9.01 -13.10
N ASN A 27 -4.52 8.26 -14.04
CA ASN A 27 -5.33 7.47 -14.97
C ASN A 27 -6.21 6.45 -14.22
N ILE A 28 -5.65 5.70 -13.26
CA ILE A 28 -6.40 4.73 -12.47
C ILE A 28 -7.61 5.37 -11.77
N LEU A 29 -7.43 6.55 -11.18
CA LEU A 29 -8.49 7.26 -10.46
C LEU A 29 -9.53 7.90 -11.41
N ASP A 30 -9.13 8.30 -12.62
CA ASP A 30 -9.98 8.98 -13.61
C ASP A 30 -10.91 8.00 -14.35
N TYR A 31 -10.48 6.76 -14.59
CA TYR A 31 -11.25 5.77 -15.36
C TYR A 31 -12.41 5.11 -14.59
N THR A 32 -12.66 5.52 -13.35
CA THR A 32 -13.66 4.90 -12.48
C THR A 32 -14.68 5.91 -12.00
N ASP A 33 -15.98 5.55 -12.05
CA ASP A 33 -17.06 6.30 -11.39
C ASP A 33 -16.65 6.60 -9.93
N PRO A 34 -16.75 7.86 -9.47
CA PRO A 34 -15.72 8.49 -8.66
C PRO A 34 -15.34 7.61 -7.46
N PRO A 35 -14.09 7.11 -7.42
CA PRO A 35 -13.70 6.15 -6.40
C PRO A 35 -13.48 6.84 -5.06
N ILE A 36 -13.54 6.05 -4.00
CA ILE A 36 -12.94 6.43 -2.72
C ILE A 36 -11.49 5.91 -2.74
N LEU A 37 -10.52 6.81 -2.67
CA LEU A 37 -9.11 6.42 -2.52
C LEU A 37 -8.88 5.84 -1.12
N VAL A 38 -8.28 4.67 -1.04
CA VAL A 38 -7.73 4.09 0.19
C VAL A 38 -6.22 4.18 0.13
N SER A 39 -5.58 4.78 1.13
CA SER A 39 -4.12 4.85 1.19
C SER A 39 -3.61 4.87 2.64
N GLY A 40 -2.30 5.01 2.79
CA GLY A 40 -1.61 4.69 4.02
C GLY A 40 -0.82 5.82 4.68
N GLY A 41 -0.78 7.02 4.09
CA GLY A 41 -0.11 8.17 4.70
C GLY A 41 1.36 7.88 5.04
N SER A 42 2.12 7.31 4.10
CA SER A 42 3.52 6.95 4.31
C SER A 42 4.34 8.15 4.82
N PRO A 43 5.00 8.05 6.00
CA PRO A 43 5.81 9.15 6.55
C PRO A 43 7.07 9.42 5.70
N LYS A 44 7.47 8.46 4.87
CA LYS A 44 8.63 8.55 3.98
C LYS A 44 8.27 9.02 2.56
N GLY A 45 7.08 9.58 2.36
CA GLY A 45 6.59 9.92 1.03
C GLY A 45 6.35 8.69 0.15
N GLY A 46 6.45 8.91 -1.17
CA GLY A 46 6.32 7.87 -2.18
C GLY A 46 4.89 7.67 -2.64
N VAL A 47 4.58 6.45 -3.07
CA VAL A 47 3.33 6.10 -3.76
C VAL A 47 2.08 6.50 -2.99
N ASP A 48 2.04 6.26 -1.67
CA ASP A 48 0.90 6.61 -0.83
C ASP A 48 0.60 8.12 -0.92
N ILE A 49 1.62 8.96 -0.69
CA ILE A 49 1.49 10.42 -0.71
C ILE A 49 1.15 10.93 -2.12
N TRP A 50 1.78 10.37 -3.15
CA TRP A 50 1.48 10.77 -4.54
C TRP A 50 0.03 10.46 -4.93
N ALA A 51 -0.52 9.37 -4.42
CA ALA A 51 -1.93 9.04 -4.64
C ALA A 51 -2.86 9.99 -3.88
N GLU A 52 -2.54 10.31 -2.64
CA GLU A 52 -3.30 11.26 -1.82
C GLU A 52 -3.34 12.65 -2.45
N GLU A 53 -2.20 13.18 -2.90
CA GLU A 53 -2.10 14.46 -3.61
C GLU A 53 -2.90 14.44 -4.91
N THR A 54 -2.86 13.34 -5.66
CA THR A 54 -3.62 13.20 -6.92
C THR A 54 -5.12 13.21 -6.65
N ALA A 55 -5.57 12.50 -5.61
CA ALA A 55 -6.97 12.52 -5.20
C ALA A 55 -7.44 13.89 -4.72
N ASP A 56 -6.59 14.66 -4.02
CA ASP A 56 -6.90 16.04 -3.63
C ASP A 56 -7.10 16.95 -4.85
N ILE A 57 -6.21 16.86 -5.85
CA ILE A 57 -6.33 17.62 -7.11
C ILE A 57 -7.62 17.28 -7.86
N MET A 58 -8.08 16.03 -7.75
CA MET A 58 -9.29 15.53 -8.40
C MET A 58 -10.55 15.67 -7.53
N TYR A 59 -10.45 16.25 -6.33
CA TYR A 59 -11.54 16.39 -5.36
C TYR A 59 -12.23 15.05 -5.02
N LEU A 60 -11.46 13.96 -4.95
CA LEU A 60 -11.96 12.63 -4.60
C LEU A 60 -12.01 12.42 -3.08
N VAL A 61 -12.96 11.60 -2.63
CA VAL A 61 -13.04 11.19 -1.22
C VAL A 61 -11.87 10.24 -0.90
N LYS A 62 -11.25 10.44 0.27
CA LYS A 62 -10.10 9.64 0.73
C LYS A 62 -10.39 8.95 2.07
N LEU A 63 -9.88 7.73 2.24
CA LEU A 63 -9.81 6.98 3.48
C LEU A 63 -8.33 6.65 3.76
N ILE A 64 -7.71 7.39 4.68
CA ILE A 64 -6.27 7.32 4.93
C ILE A 64 -5.99 6.64 6.27
N PHE A 65 -5.29 5.51 6.24
CA PHE A 65 -4.86 4.78 7.43
C PHE A 65 -3.43 5.19 7.79
N LYS A 66 -3.27 6.22 8.61
CA LYS A 66 -1.93 6.66 9.05
C LYS A 66 -1.36 5.69 10.10
N PRO A 67 -0.05 5.39 10.03
CA PRO A 67 0.59 4.57 11.05
C PRO A 67 0.69 5.34 12.37
N GLU A 68 0.31 4.70 13.47
CA GLU A 68 0.45 5.30 14.82
C GLU A 68 1.91 5.26 15.31
N VAL A 69 2.69 4.30 14.83
CA VAL A 69 4.12 4.16 15.12
C VAL A 69 4.88 3.80 13.86
N GLU A 70 6.07 4.37 13.71
CA GLU A 70 6.87 4.27 12.47
C GLU A 70 7.79 3.03 12.45
N GLN A 71 7.24 1.87 12.79
CA GLN A 71 7.95 0.59 12.78
C GLN A 71 7.16 -0.50 12.05
N TRP A 72 7.88 -1.47 11.50
CA TRP A 72 7.27 -2.56 10.72
C TRP A 72 6.49 -3.52 11.58
N GLU A 73 7.12 -4.08 12.61
CA GLU A 73 6.44 -4.96 13.56
C GLU A 73 5.57 -4.14 14.50
N ASP A 74 4.35 -4.61 14.73
CA ASP A 74 3.37 -3.86 15.50
C ASP A 74 3.77 -3.83 16.99
N LYS A 75 3.65 -2.65 17.60
CA LYS A 75 3.52 -2.55 19.05
C LYS A 75 2.16 -3.10 19.45
N VAL A 76 2.16 -3.99 20.44
CA VAL A 76 0.95 -4.57 20.99
C VAL A 76 0.67 -3.88 22.32
N THR A 77 -0.48 -3.23 22.44
CA THR A 77 -0.94 -2.62 23.69
C THR A 77 -2.27 -3.21 24.12
N ASP A 78 -2.54 -3.25 25.42
CA ASP A 78 -3.89 -3.52 25.92
C ASP A 78 -4.80 -2.29 25.74
N ASN A 79 -6.03 -2.40 26.26
CA ASN A 79 -7.03 -1.31 26.24
C ASN A 79 -6.60 -0.08 27.08
N ASP A 80 -5.70 -0.27 28.04
CA ASP A 80 -5.17 0.79 28.90
C ASP A 80 -3.90 1.43 28.31
N GLY A 81 -3.42 0.93 27.16
CA GLY A 81 -2.24 1.43 26.46
C GLY A 81 -0.92 0.89 27.00
N LEU A 82 -0.93 -0.11 27.87
CA LEU A 82 0.30 -0.74 28.38
C LEU A 82 0.88 -1.67 27.31
N GLU A 83 2.18 -1.51 27.04
CA GLU A 83 2.89 -2.35 26.05
C GLU A 83 2.98 -3.81 26.57
N PHE A 84 2.60 -4.75 25.72
CA PHE A 84 2.70 -6.18 25.99
C PHE A 84 3.85 -6.79 25.19
N HIS A 85 4.81 -7.37 25.89
CA HIS A 85 5.97 -8.05 25.31
C HIS A 85 5.83 -9.57 25.50
N GLY A 86 5.03 -10.21 24.66
CA GLY A 86 4.80 -11.65 24.72
C GLY A 86 4.00 -12.17 23.54
N LYS A 87 3.83 -13.49 23.47
CA LYS A 87 2.86 -14.11 22.56
C LYS A 87 1.55 -14.30 23.31
N VAL A 88 0.47 -13.79 22.75
CA VAL A 88 -0.90 -14.07 23.19
C VAL A 88 -1.37 -15.25 22.35
N GLU A 89 -1.51 -16.44 22.96
CA GLU A 89 -1.93 -17.64 22.22
C GLU A 89 -3.45 -17.74 22.09
N ASP A 90 -4.20 -17.19 23.04
CA ASP A 90 -5.66 -17.23 23.05
C ASP A 90 -6.25 -16.27 21.98
N PRO A 91 -7.02 -16.79 21.00
CA PRO A 91 -7.65 -15.96 19.96
C PRO A 91 -8.65 -14.91 20.47
N VAL A 92 -9.28 -15.16 21.62
CA VAL A 92 -10.21 -14.21 22.26
C VAL A 92 -9.41 -13.08 22.89
N GLU A 93 -8.34 -13.40 23.61
CA GLU A 93 -7.47 -12.37 24.18
C GLU A 93 -6.78 -11.55 23.10
N GLN A 94 -6.39 -12.16 21.97
CA GLN A 94 -5.82 -11.44 20.82
C GLN A 94 -6.71 -10.30 20.32
N GLN A 95 -8.03 -10.38 20.51
CA GLN A 95 -8.96 -9.32 20.12
C GLN A 95 -8.98 -8.13 21.09
N LEU A 96 -8.48 -8.31 22.32
CA LEU A 96 -8.35 -7.26 23.32
C LEU A 96 -7.10 -6.39 23.11
N PHE A 97 -6.18 -6.85 22.26
CA PHE A 97 -4.93 -6.15 22.01
C PHE A 97 -5.01 -5.26 20.78
N ILE A 98 -4.59 -4.01 20.95
CA ILE A 98 -4.46 -3.03 19.89
C ILE A 98 -3.07 -3.18 19.27
N ARG A 99 -3.02 -3.40 17.95
CA ARG A 99 -1.77 -3.52 17.21
C ARG A 99 -1.50 -2.22 16.44
N LYS A 100 -0.37 -1.60 16.72
CA LYS A 100 0.04 -0.31 16.16
C LYS A 100 1.33 -0.48 15.38
N GLY A 101 1.32 -0.20 14.08
CA GLY A 101 2.51 -0.30 13.23
C GLY A 101 2.17 -0.30 11.75
N PHE A 102 3.20 -0.34 10.90
CA PHE A 102 2.99 -0.37 9.45
C PHE A 102 2.25 -1.63 9.00
N LYS A 103 2.45 -2.76 9.67
CA LYS A 103 1.83 -4.04 9.30
C LYS A 103 0.33 -4.05 9.59
N SER A 104 -0.09 -3.65 10.80
CA SER A 104 -1.51 -3.52 11.13
C SER A 104 -2.21 -2.46 10.28
N ARG A 105 -1.55 -1.32 10.03
CA ARG A 105 -2.02 -0.32 9.07
C ARG A 105 -2.25 -0.91 7.67
N ASN A 106 -1.31 -1.73 7.18
CA ASN A 106 -1.42 -2.35 5.87
C ASN A 106 -2.56 -3.38 5.79
N ILE A 107 -2.84 -4.10 6.88
CA ILE A 107 -4.01 -4.98 6.98
C ILE A 107 -5.31 -4.17 6.77
N GLN A 108 -5.45 -3.05 7.47
CA GLN A 108 -6.62 -2.17 7.35
C GLN A 108 -6.83 -1.66 5.92
N ILE A 109 -5.74 -1.27 5.22
CA ILE A 109 -5.81 -0.86 3.81
C ILE A 109 -6.37 -2.00 2.93
N ALA A 110 -5.82 -3.21 3.09
CA ALA A 110 -6.20 -4.37 2.29
C ALA A 110 -7.66 -4.78 2.54
N GLU A 111 -8.11 -4.75 3.79
CA GLU A 111 -9.50 -5.07 4.16
C GLU A 111 -10.49 -4.05 3.60
N ALA A 112 -10.13 -2.76 3.68
CA ALA A 112 -11.02 -1.66 3.31
C ALA A 112 -11.24 -1.49 1.81
N CYS A 113 -10.38 -2.05 0.94
CA CYS A 113 -10.46 -1.86 -0.51
C CYS A 113 -11.30 -2.92 -1.23
N ASP A 114 -11.79 -2.58 -2.43
CA ASP A 114 -12.38 -3.53 -3.39
C ASP A 114 -11.31 -4.03 -4.38
N ILE A 115 -10.39 -3.14 -4.77
CA ILE A 115 -9.24 -3.40 -5.64
C ILE A 115 -8.00 -2.69 -5.08
N LEU A 116 -6.83 -3.33 -5.19
CA LEU A 116 -5.54 -2.77 -4.76
C LEU A 116 -4.56 -2.69 -5.92
N TYR A 117 -3.98 -1.50 -6.11
CA TYR A 117 -2.87 -1.25 -7.02
C TYR A 117 -1.57 -1.10 -6.23
N CYS A 118 -0.58 -1.95 -6.53
CA CYS A 118 0.72 -1.97 -5.87
C CYS A 118 1.82 -1.52 -6.83
N PHE A 119 2.46 -0.40 -6.55
CA PHE A 119 3.56 0.14 -7.35
C PHE A 119 4.93 -0.24 -6.77
N SER A 120 5.84 -0.69 -7.64
CA SER A 120 7.23 -0.99 -7.27
C SER A 120 8.19 -0.49 -8.37
N PRO A 121 9.39 -0.01 -7.98
CA PRO A 121 10.46 0.22 -8.95
C PRO A 121 11.00 -1.13 -9.43
N GLY A 122 11.41 -1.22 -10.69
CA GLY A 122 12.00 -2.45 -11.23
C GLY A 122 13.12 -2.19 -12.24
N SER A 123 14.18 -2.99 -12.12
CA SER A 123 15.35 -2.97 -13.01
C SER A 123 15.26 -3.90 -14.21
N LYS A 124 14.27 -4.81 -14.25
CA LYS A 124 14.18 -5.85 -15.27
C LYS A 124 12.96 -5.75 -16.15
N THR A 125 13.16 -6.09 -17.41
CA THR A 125 12.18 -5.98 -18.48
C THR A 125 11.05 -7.00 -18.30
N LEU A 126 10.00 -6.69 -17.53
CA LEU A 126 8.75 -7.45 -17.64
C LEU A 126 8.25 -7.39 -19.10
N PRO A 127 7.83 -8.52 -19.70
CA PRO A 127 7.24 -8.53 -21.03
C PRO A 127 6.08 -7.54 -21.08
N GLN A 128 6.12 -6.64 -22.06
CA GLN A 128 5.00 -5.74 -22.31
C GLN A 128 3.78 -6.59 -22.65
N TYR A 129 2.66 -6.29 -22.00
CA TYR A 129 1.36 -6.96 -22.05
C TYR A 129 1.25 -8.26 -21.23
N GLY A 130 0.52 -8.14 -20.11
CA GLY A 130 0.09 -9.25 -19.26
C GLY A 130 0.80 -9.26 -17.92
N VAL A 131 0.33 -8.42 -16.98
CA VAL A 131 0.69 -8.54 -15.56
C VAL A 131 0.12 -9.86 -15.03
N LYS A 132 0.85 -10.95 -15.23
CA LYS A 132 0.64 -12.22 -14.54
C LYS A 132 1.87 -12.46 -13.68
N ASN A 133 1.70 -12.13 -12.40
CA ASN A 133 2.59 -12.50 -11.29
C ASN A 133 4.02 -11.96 -11.38
N ALA A 134 4.23 -10.80 -10.77
CA ALA A 134 5.55 -10.26 -10.41
C ALA A 134 6.23 -11.08 -9.29
N ARG A 135 6.22 -12.42 -9.38
CA ARG A 135 6.64 -13.31 -8.28
C ARG A 135 8.16 -13.48 -8.13
N LEU A 136 8.99 -12.90 -8.99
CA LEU A 136 10.44 -13.19 -8.96
C LEU A 136 11.40 -11.98 -9.03
N GLU A 137 10.94 -10.75 -9.26
CA GLU A 137 11.86 -9.63 -9.56
C GLU A 137 11.53 -8.29 -8.88
N GLU A 138 10.58 -8.27 -7.93
CA GLU A 138 10.22 -7.02 -7.24
C GLU A 138 11.15 -6.72 -6.05
N VAL A 139 11.56 -5.46 -5.90
CA VAL A 139 12.25 -4.99 -4.69
C VAL A 139 11.26 -5.00 -3.53
N TRP A 140 11.50 -5.85 -2.52
CA TRP A 140 10.65 -5.98 -1.35
C TRP A 140 10.32 -4.60 -0.74
N ASN A 141 9.04 -4.38 -0.45
CA ASN A 141 8.51 -3.20 0.22
C ASN A 141 7.19 -3.54 0.92
N GLY A 142 6.74 -2.65 1.82
CA GLY A 142 5.48 -2.82 2.53
C GLY A 142 4.26 -2.91 1.61
N GLY A 143 4.27 -2.24 0.46
CA GLY A 143 3.23 -2.35 -0.56
C GLY A 143 3.08 -3.77 -1.12
N ILE A 144 4.19 -4.45 -1.43
CA ILE A 144 4.18 -5.85 -1.90
C ILE A 144 3.59 -6.79 -0.85
N TRP A 145 3.97 -6.58 0.41
CA TRP A 145 3.39 -7.35 1.52
C TRP A 145 1.88 -7.13 1.61
N THR A 146 1.43 -5.88 1.49
CA THR A 146 0.01 -5.50 1.50
C THR A 146 -0.75 -6.15 0.36
N ALA A 147 -0.17 -6.15 -0.84
CA ALA A 147 -0.73 -6.79 -2.03
C ALA A 147 -0.89 -8.31 -1.84
N ASN A 148 0.14 -8.98 -1.29
CA ASN A 148 0.05 -10.40 -0.96
C ASN A 148 -1.05 -10.69 0.08
N TYR A 149 -1.22 -9.80 1.07
CA TYR A 149 -2.26 -9.94 2.08
C TYR A 149 -3.66 -9.74 1.47
N ALA A 150 -3.85 -8.73 0.63
CA ALA A 150 -5.10 -8.49 -0.10
C ALA A 150 -5.49 -9.67 -1.01
N GLU A 151 -4.53 -10.29 -1.70
CA GLU A 151 -4.76 -11.52 -2.48
C GLU A 151 -5.28 -12.66 -1.61
N LYS A 152 -4.75 -12.84 -0.39
CA LYS A 152 -5.23 -13.86 0.56
C LYS A 152 -6.67 -13.60 1.02
N LEU A 153 -7.08 -12.34 1.07
CA LEU A 153 -8.45 -11.92 1.36
C LEU A 153 -9.39 -12.06 0.14
N GLY A 154 -8.90 -12.56 -1.00
CA GLY A 154 -9.69 -12.68 -2.23
C GLY A 154 -9.94 -11.36 -2.96
N LYS A 155 -9.21 -10.29 -2.60
CA LYS A 155 -9.32 -8.98 -3.26
C LYS A 155 -8.67 -9.01 -4.64
N LYS A 156 -9.15 -8.15 -5.54
CA LYS A 156 -8.49 -7.94 -6.84
C LYS A 156 -7.21 -7.13 -6.63
N VAL A 157 -6.08 -7.64 -7.11
CA VAL A 157 -4.77 -6.97 -6.98
C VAL A 157 -4.14 -6.77 -8.36
N VAL A 158 -3.62 -5.56 -8.60
CA VAL A 158 -2.88 -5.18 -9.80
C VAL A 158 -1.50 -4.69 -9.39
N ARG A 159 -0.44 -5.33 -9.88
CA ARG A 159 0.94 -4.95 -9.60
C ARG A 159 1.51 -4.17 -10.77
N ILE A 160 2.12 -3.03 -10.49
CA ILE A 160 2.66 -2.11 -11.50
C ILE A 160 4.13 -1.90 -11.20
N VAL A 161 4.99 -2.47 -12.05
CA VAL A 161 6.42 -2.23 -12.02
C VAL A 161 6.74 -1.08 -12.98
N VAL A 162 7.30 0.01 -12.46
CA VAL A 162 7.74 1.13 -13.29
C VAL A 162 9.25 1.03 -13.48
N LYS A 163 9.67 1.09 -14.75
CA LYS A 163 11.07 1.00 -15.15
C LYS A 163 11.59 2.41 -15.39
N GLY A 164 12.73 2.75 -14.79
CA GLY A 164 13.60 3.78 -15.34
C GLY A 164 13.99 3.38 -16.77
N LYS A 165 13.93 4.31 -17.72
CA LYS A 165 14.59 4.09 -19.01
C LYS A 165 16.07 3.86 -18.70
N PHE A 166 16.56 2.64 -18.90
CA PHE A 166 17.98 2.44 -19.14
C PHE A 166 18.26 3.07 -20.52
N GLU A 167 19.26 3.96 -20.54
CA GLU A 167 19.77 4.62 -21.74
C GLU A 167 20.09 3.64 -22.87
#